data_AF-A0A0Q6FSD5-F1
#
_entry.id   AF-A0A0Q6FSD5-F1
#
_cell.length_a   1.000
_cell.length_b   1.000
_cell.length_c   1.000
_cell.angle_alpha   90.00
_cell.angle_beta   90.00
_cell.angle_gamma   90.00
#
_symmetry.space_group_name_H-M   'P 1'
#
loop_
_entity.id
_entity.type
_entity.pdbx_description
1 polymer ?
#
loop_
_entity_poly.entity_id
_entity_poly.type
_entity_poly.pdbx_seq_one_letter_code
_entity_poly.pdbx_strand_id
1 'polypeptide(L)'
;MGTPAPVVDRRRETELLEAALRAGAHVVLEGPPGTGKSTLLRALASRRDSALVLVEGNAELTPARLVGHFDPALVLDRGYRPDVFVDGPLLDAMRGAGLLYLEELNRVPEETLNVLLTVMSEREIAVPRLGTVRAEPGFGIVAAMNPYDAVGTARVSSAVYDRTCRIVMGYQSAESEQAILTQQAPIDSPEWAAKAVALVRATREHPELRVGSSVRGTIDLAGLTHELALVRGVPPTHWRTGLDAAFVALSGRVKVDESSSRTAEEVVEELYVATFGAEPSSDEAPPSEGGDPPGEA
;
A
#
# COMPACT_ATOMS: atom_id res chain seq x y z
N MET A 1 11.47 9.45 14.91
CA MET A 1 10.97 8.83 13.66
C MET A 1 11.31 7.36 13.72
N GLY A 2 10.33 6.46 13.60
CA GLY A 2 10.58 5.02 13.60
C GLY A 2 11.44 4.63 12.41
N THR A 3 12.32 3.64 12.57
CA THR A 3 13.11 3.07 11.47
C THR A 3 12.16 2.66 10.35
N PRO A 4 12.37 3.08 9.09
CA PRO A 4 11.52 2.67 8.00
C PRO A 4 11.51 1.14 7.90
N ALA A 5 10.32 0.55 7.75
CA ALA A 5 10.19 -0.89 7.58
C ALA A 5 11.14 -1.37 6.46
N PRO A 6 11.91 -2.44 6.68
CA PRO A 6 12.90 -2.87 5.70
C PRO A 6 12.21 -3.28 4.41
N VAL A 7 12.80 -2.87 3.29
CA VAL A 7 12.31 -3.22 1.96
C VAL A 7 12.73 -4.65 1.65
N VAL A 8 11.77 -5.58 1.65
CA VAL A 8 12.01 -6.99 1.33
C VAL A 8 11.92 -7.18 -0.19
N ASP A 9 12.99 -7.71 -0.79
CA ASP A 9 13.03 -8.19 -2.18
C ASP A 9 12.50 -7.18 -3.23
N ARG A 10 13.07 -5.97 -3.22
CA ARG A 10 12.83 -4.92 -4.22
C ARG A 10 14.10 -4.27 -4.76
N ARG A 11 15.18 -5.03 -4.83
CA ARG A 11 16.50 -4.51 -5.24
C ARG A 11 16.43 -3.90 -6.64
N ARG A 12 15.85 -4.62 -7.59
CA ARG A 12 15.72 -4.19 -8.99
C ARG A 12 14.91 -2.91 -9.11
N GLU A 13 13.74 -2.83 -8.49
CA GLU A 13 12.87 -1.65 -8.55
C GLU A 13 13.55 -0.45 -7.88
N THR A 14 14.32 -0.67 -6.82
CA THR A 14 15.10 0.38 -6.15
C THR A 14 16.18 0.93 -7.07
N GLU A 15 16.95 0.06 -7.74
CA GLU A 15 18.00 0.44 -8.69
C GLU A 15 17.41 1.23 -9.88
N LEU A 16 16.28 0.77 -10.42
CA LEU A 16 15.58 1.44 -11.53
C LEU A 16 15.04 2.82 -11.12
N LEU A 17 14.40 2.92 -9.96
CA LEU A 17 13.88 4.19 -9.46
C LEU A 17 15.03 5.17 -9.18
N GLU A 18 16.12 4.69 -8.58
CA GLU A 18 17.28 5.50 -8.28
C GLU A 18 17.95 6.04 -9.55
N ALA A 19 18.09 5.19 -10.59
CA ALA A 19 18.61 5.56 -11.90
C ALA A 19 17.72 6.60 -12.61
N ALA A 20 16.39 6.38 -12.64
CA ALA A 20 15.45 7.30 -13.25
C ALA A 20 15.49 8.69 -12.59
N LEU A 21 15.48 8.75 -11.26
CA LEU A 21 15.56 10.01 -10.52
C LEU A 21 16.90 10.72 -10.73
N ARG A 22 18.02 9.99 -10.84
CA ARG A 22 19.33 10.60 -11.17
C ARG A 22 19.41 11.13 -12.60
N ALA A 23 18.66 10.53 -13.53
CA ALA A 23 18.51 11.03 -14.88
C ALA A 23 17.58 12.25 -14.99
N GLY A 24 16.98 12.70 -13.87
CA GLY A 24 16.05 13.82 -13.83
C GLY A 24 14.63 13.46 -14.30
N ALA A 25 14.32 12.18 -14.45
CA ALA A 25 13.01 11.72 -14.87
C ALA A 25 12.00 11.69 -13.71
N HIS A 26 10.73 11.93 -14.04
CA HIS A 26 9.59 11.63 -13.18
C HIS A 26 9.18 10.17 -13.35
N VAL A 27 8.59 9.54 -12.34
CA VAL A 27 8.33 8.09 -12.34
C VAL A 27 6.89 7.76 -11.93
N VAL A 28 6.26 6.81 -12.62
CA VAL A 28 5.02 6.16 -12.20
C VAL A 28 5.33 4.73 -11.77
N LEU A 29 5.01 4.41 -10.51
CA LEU A 29 5.04 3.08 -9.92
C LEU A 29 3.66 2.43 -10.09
N GLU A 30 3.56 1.46 -10.98
CA GLU A 30 2.32 0.74 -11.24
C GLU A 30 2.32 -0.63 -10.60
N GLY A 31 1.24 -0.95 -9.89
CA GLY A 31 1.06 -2.31 -9.39
C GLY A 31 -0.09 -2.42 -8.41
N PRO A 32 -0.52 -3.65 -8.10
CA PRO A 32 -1.62 -3.86 -7.17
C PRO A 32 -1.32 -3.27 -5.77
N PRO A 33 -2.35 -3.05 -4.94
CA PRO A 33 -2.16 -2.57 -3.59
C PRO A 33 -1.27 -3.54 -2.78
N GLY A 34 -0.53 -3.01 -1.82
CA GLY A 34 0.30 -3.84 -0.94
C GLY A 34 1.60 -4.39 -1.55
N THR A 35 2.00 -3.97 -2.76
CA THR A 35 3.30 -4.36 -3.36
C THR A 35 4.51 -3.61 -2.82
N GLY A 36 4.33 -2.75 -1.81
CA GLY A 36 5.44 -2.04 -1.16
C GLY A 36 5.94 -0.78 -1.88
N LYS A 37 5.13 -0.18 -2.78
CA LYS A 37 5.46 1.08 -3.49
C LYS A 37 5.89 2.21 -2.54
N SER A 38 5.04 2.53 -1.55
CA SER A 38 5.33 3.58 -0.57
C SER A 38 6.51 3.23 0.35
N THR A 39 6.66 1.95 0.71
CA THR A 39 7.80 1.48 1.52
C THR A 39 9.13 1.66 0.77
N LEU A 40 9.16 1.27 -0.50
CA LEU A 40 10.32 1.43 -1.38
C LEU A 40 10.72 2.89 -1.51
N LEU A 41 9.75 3.79 -1.73
CA LEU A 41 10.04 5.21 -1.88
C LEU A 41 10.54 5.86 -0.59
N ARG A 42 9.92 5.55 0.56
CA ARG A 42 10.39 6.05 1.87
C ARG A 42 11.81 5.61 2.16
N ALA A 43 12.14 4.35 1.87
CA ALA A 43 13.50 3.83 2.04
C ALA A 43 14.49 4.51 1.09
N LEU A 44 14.11 4.75 -0.18
CA LEU A 44 14.96 5.45 -1.13
C LEU A 44 15.19 6.92 -0.74
N ALA A 45 14.13 7.64 -0.34
CA ALA A 45 14.24 9.03 0.10
C ALA A 45 15.17 9.16 1.32
N SER A 46 15.03 8.24 2.29
CA SER A 46 15.91 8.16 3.46
C SER A 46 17.38 7.91 3.06
N ARG A 47 17.63 7.03 2.09
CA ARG A 47 18.99 6.77 1.57
C ARG A 47 19.60 7.95 0.81
N ARG A 48 18.77 8.80 0.20
CA ARG A 48 19.19 9.98 -0.56
C ARG A 48 19.26 11.25 0.29
N ASP A 49 18.92 11.17 1.57
CA ASP A 49 18.72 12.33 2.45
C ASP A 49 17.82 13.40 1.79
N SER A 50 16.81 12.95 1.04
CA SER A 50 15.90 13.81 0.30
C SER A 50 14.58 13.95 1.06
N ALA A 51 14.08 15.18 1.17
CA ALA A 51 12.73 15.41 1.69
C ALA A 51 11.70 14.65 0.83
N LEU A 52 10.72 14.04 1.50
CA LEU A 52 9.63 13.31 0.85
C LEU A 52 8.30 13.95 1.24
N VAL A 53 7.67 14.64 0.28
CA VAL A 53 6.37 15.27 0.45
C VAL A 53 5.31 14.31 -0.08
N LEU A 54 4.41 13.87 0.79
CA LEU A 54 3.40 12.86 0.48
C LEU A 54 2.07 13.55 0.18
N VAL A 55 1.44 13.16 -0.94
CA VAL A 55 0.12 13.63 -1.34
C VAL A 55 -0.72 12.43 -1.75
N GLU A 56 -1.95 12.38 -1.26
CA GLU A 56 -2.93 11.39 -1.68
C GLU A 56 -3.81 11.97 -2.80
N GLY A 57 -3.91 11.25 -3.91
CA GLY A 57 -4.78 11.58 -5.02
C GLY A 57 -6.23 11.29 -4.67
N ASN A 58 -7.07 12.31 -4.71
CA ASN A 58 -8.51 12.20 -4.52
C ASN A 58 -9.24 13.32 -5.27
N ALA A 59 -10.56 13.20 -5.40
CA ALA A 59 -11.39 14.15 -6.14
C ALA A 59 -11.33 15.59 -5.58
N GLU A 60 -10.91 15.78 -4.33
CA GLU A 60 -10.77 17.09 -3.71
C GLU A 60 -9.36 17.68 -3.81
N LEU A 61 -8.40 16.97 -4.40
CA LEU A 61 -7.05 17.49 -4.61
C LEU A 61 -7.10 18.54 -5.72
N THR A 62 -7.44 19.77 -5.37
CA THR A 62 -7.51 20.92 -6.30
C THR A 62 -6.13 21.48 -6.61
N PRO A 63 -5.97 22.27 -7.69
CA PRO A 63 -4.74 23.00 -7.96
C PRO A 63 -4.27 23.84 -6.78
N ALA A 64 -5.18 24.50 -6.06
CA ALA A 64 -4.84 25.30 -4.88
C ALA A 64 -4.32 24.45 -3.71
N ARG A 65 -4.88 23.25 -3.49
CA ARG A 65 -4.37 22.33 -2.45
C ARG A 65 -3.00 21.76 -2.81
N LEU A 66 -2.69 21.61 -4.10
CA LEU A 66 -1.41 21.08 -4.57
C LEU A 66 -0.33 22.17 -4.64
N VAL A 67 -0.64 23.32 -5.23
CA VAL A 67 0.29 24.44 -5.46
C VAL A 67 0.45 25.29 -4.21
N GLY A 68 -0.63 25.57 -3.49
CA GLY A 68 -0.65 26.53 -2.40
C GLY A 68 -1.65 27.65 -2.62
N HIS A 69 -1.79 28.50 -1.61
CA HIS A 69 -2.73 29.61 -1.61
C HIS A 69 -2.20 30.78 -0.78
N PHE A 70 -2.74 31.97 -1.02
CA PHE A 70 -2.48 33.10 -0.13
C PHE A 70 -3.36 33.01 1.12
N ASP A 71 -2.77 33.26 2.29
CA ASP A 71 -3.53 33.36 3.54
C ASP A 71 -4.52 34.54 3.46
N PRO A 72 -5.84 34.30 3.53
CA PRO A 72 -6.83 35.37 3.37
C PRO A 72 -6.72 36.47 4.41
N ALA A 73 -6.40 36.14 5.67
CA ALA A 73 -6.30 37.11 6.74
C ALA A 73 -5.08 38.02 6.55
N LEU A 74 -3.94 37.44 6.17
CA LEU A 74 -2.73 38.21 5.91
C LEU A 74 -2.80 39.03 4.62
N VAL A 75 -3.54 38.56 3.61
CA VAL A 75 -3.80 39.37 2.39
C VAL A 75 -4.64 40.60 2.69
N LEU A 76 -5.62 40.51 3.59
CA LEU A 76 -6.44 41.66 3.98
C LEU A 76 -5.62 42.74 4.71
N ASP A 77 -4.64 42.31 5.53
CA ASP A 77 -3.75 43.20 6.29
C ASP A 77 -2.63 43.79 5.41
N ARG A 78 -1.99 42.95 4.57
CA ARG A 78 -0.69 43.25 3.94
C ARG A 78 -0.71 43.26 2.41
N GLY A 79 -1.86 42.92 1.81
CA GLY A 79 -2.00 42.71 0.37
C GLY A 79 -1.37 41.41 -0.12
N TYR A 80 -1.36 41.22 -1.43
CA TYR A 80 -0.73 40.05 -2.05
C TYR A 80 0.79 40.21 -2.10
N ARG A 81 1.48 39.56 -1.17
CA ARG A 81 2.95 39.53 -1.09
C ARG A 81 3.46 38.09 -0.97
N PRO A 82 4.68 37.77 -1.45
CA PRO A 82 5.20 36.40 -1.38
C PRO A 82 5.27 35.82 0.04
N ASP A 83 5.50 36.63 1.06
CA ASP A 83 5.59 36.21 2.47
C ASP A 83 4.25 35.76 3.07
N VAL A 84 3.14 36.08 2.41
CA VAL A 84 1.79 35.66 2.84
C VAL A 84 1.23 34.53 1.97
N PHE A 85 2.06 33.96 1.09
CA PHE A 85 1.73 32.75 0.34
C PHE A 85 2.11 31.51 1.16
N VAL A 86 1.17 30.59 1.29
CA VAL A 86 1.36 29.29 1.93
C VAL A 86 1.57 28.27 0.83
N ASP A 87 2.79 27.73 0.76
CA ASP A 87 3.15 26.69 -0.21
C ASP A 87 2.30 25.44 0.00
N GLY A 88 1.79 24.92 -1.11
CA GLY A 88 1.26 23.58 -1.17
C GLY A 88 2.39 22.55 -1.33
N PRO A 89 2.07 21.26 -1.22
CA PRO A 89 3.05 20.17 -1.25
C PRO A 89 3.89 20.14 -2.55
N LEU A 90 3.35 20.56 -3.69
CA LEU A 90 4.12 20.65 -4.93
C LEU A 90 5.19 21.73 -4.84
N LEU A 91 4.85 22.94 -4.37
CA LEU A 91 5.79 24.05 -4.25
C LEU A 91 6.83 23.79 -3.16
N ASP A 92 6.42 23.18 -2.06
CA ASP A 92 7.32 22.73 -0.98
C ASP A 92 8.37 21.74 -1.54
N ALA A 93 7.93 20.70 -2.27
CA ALA A 93 8.85 19.76 -2.91
C ALA A 93 9.75 20.42 -3.97
N MET A 94 9.20 21.32 -4.80
CA MET A 94 9.94 22.04 -5.84
C MET A 94 11.05 22.93 -5.26
N ARG A 95 10.75 23.68 -4.18
CA ARG A 95 11.72 24.58 -3.54
C ARG A 95 12.70 23.86 -2.62
N GLY A 96 12.29 22.75 -2.02
CA GLY A 96 13.11 21.96 -1.10
C GLY A 96 14.03 20.95 -1.77
N ALA A 97 14.11 20.92 -3.12
CA ALA A 97 14.80 19.87 -3.88
C ALA A 97 14.36 18.45 -3.49
N GLY A 98 13.09 18.30 -3.11
CA GLY A 98 12.52 17.07 -2.57
C GLY A 98 11.85 16.18 -3.60
N LEU A 99 11.40 15.01 -3.14
CA LEU A 99 10.53 14.13 -3.91
C LEU A 99 9.07 14.41 -3.53
N LEU A 100 8.26 14.76 -4.53
CA LEU A 100 6.81 14.73 -4.40
C LEU A 100 6.34 13.30 -4.68
N TYR A 101 5.73 12.65 -3.69
CA TYR A 101 5.09 11.36 -3.87
C TYR A 101 3.57 11.51 -3.92
N LEU A 102 2.99 11.10 -5.04
CA LEU A 102 1.55 11.14 -5.27
C LEU A 102 0.97 9.72 -5.27
N GLU A 103 0.25 9.35 -4.22
CA GLU A 103 -0.51 8.11 -4.18
C GLU A 103 -1.81 8.24 -5.00
N GLU A 104 -2.29 7.15 -5.59
CA GLU A 104 -3.56 7.10 -6.32
C GLU A 104 -3.69 8.15 -7.44
N LEU A 105 -2.67 8.27 -8.29
CA LEU A 105 -2.63 9.23 -9.41
C LEU A 105 -3.89 9.20 -10.28
N ASN A 106 -4.49 8.01 -10.47
CA ASN A 106 -5.71 7.80 -11.25
C ASN A 106 -6.97 8.45 -10.65
N ARG A 107 -6.92 8.92 -9.40
CA ARG A 107 -8.01 9.62 -8.71
C ARG A 107 -7.85 11.14 -8.69
N VAL A 108 -6.74 11.66 -9.24
CA VAL A 108 -6.48 13.10 -9.30
C VAL A 108 -7.36 13.76 -10.36
N PRO A 109 -8.04 14.89 -10.06
CA PRO A 109 -8.81 15.65 -11.03
C PRO A 109 -7.96 16.12 -12.21
N GLU A 110 -8.56 16.19 -13.41
CA GLU A 110 -7.87 16.57 -14.64
C GLU A 110 -7.18 17.94 -14.55
N GLU A 111 -7.82 18.93 -13.93
CA GLU A 111 -7.26 20.27 -13.74
C GLU A 111 -5.97 20.26 -12.90
N THR A 112 -5.93 19.45 -11.84
CA THR A 112 -4.77 19.26 -10.99
C THR A 112 -3.69 18.44 -11.69
N LEU A 113 -4.09 17.46 -12.50
CA LEU A 113 -3.16 16.71 -13.32
C LEU A 113 -2.45 17.62 -14.33
N ASN A 114 -3.16 18.58 -14.94
CA ASN A 114 -2.57 19.54 -15.86
C ASN A 114 -1.47 20.38 -15.20
N VAL A 115 -1.65 20.77 -13.93
CA VAL A 115 -0.61 21.45 -13.14
C VAL A 115 0.65 20.57 -13.02
N LEU A 116 0.48 19.28 -12.70
CA LEU A 116 1.60 18.34 -12.61
C LEU A 116 2.30 18.17 -13.96
N LEU A 117 1.54 18.04 -15.05
CA LEU A 117 2.08 17.90 -16.41
C LEU A 117 2.89 19.12 -16.83
N THR A 118 2.44 20.33 -16.50
CA THR A 118 3.20 21.57 -16.73
C THR A 118 4.53 21.52 -15.99
N VAL A 119 4.54 21.18 -14.70
CA VAL A 119 5.79 21.10 -13.93
C VAL A 119 6.72 20.00 -14.44
N MET A 120 6.18 18.85 -14.87
CA MET A 120 6.98 17.77 -15.46
C MET A 120 7.67 18.18 -16.75
N SER A 121 7.03 19.03 -17.58
CA SER A 121 7.60 19.52 -18.83
C SER A 121 8.56 20.69 -18.64
N GLU A 122 8.14 21.71 -17.91
CA GLU A 122 8.84 23.00 -17.87
C GLU A 122 9.78 23.14 -16.67
N ARG A 123 9.65 22.27 -15.66
CA ARG A 123 10.31 22.40 -14.34
C ARG A 123 10.04 23.75 -13.66
N GLU A 124 8.99 24.44 -14.08
CA GLU A 124 8.53 25.68 -13.47
C GLU A 124 7.01 25.80 -13.59
N ILE A 125 6.41 26.64 -12.74
CA ILE A 125 4.99 26.96 -12.80
C ILE A 125 4.76 28.44 -12.51
N ALA A 126 3.89 29.07 -13.29
CA ALA A 126 3.44 30.42 -13.04
C ALA A 126 2.29 30.40 -12.03
N VAL A 127 2.52 30.99 -10.84
CA VAL A 127 1.50 31.10 -9.79
C VAL A 127 0.95 32.53 -9.78
N PRO A 128 -0.37 32.73 -9.95
CA PRO A 128 -0.97 34.06 -9.96
C PRO A 128 -0.54 34.89 -8.75
N ARG A 129 -0.07 36.12 -8.99
CA ARG A 129 0.40 37.09 -7.97
C ARG A 129 1.65 36.71 -7.18
N LEU A 130 2.09 35.45 -7.22
CA LEU A 130 3.36 35.01 -6.64
C LEU A 130 4.51 35.06 -7.66
N GLY A 131 4.20 34.86 -8.94
CA GLY A 131 5.17 34.80 -10.03
C GLY A 131 5.56 33.38 -10.41
N THR A 132 6.63 33.23 -11.19
CA THR A 132 7.14 31.93 -11.62
C THR A 132 7.96 31.27 -10.52
N VAL A 133 7.61 30.05 -10.15
CA VAL A 133 8.38 29.20 -9.24
C VAL A 133 9.08 28.12 -10.05
N ARG A 134 10.41 28.03 -9.91
CA ARG A 134 11.24 27.01 -10.56
C ARG A 134 11.54 25.88 -9.58
N ALA A 135 11.57 24.66 -10.09
CA ALA A 135 11.99 23.49 -9.32
C ALA A 135 13.52 23.49 -9.16
N GLU A 136 13.98 23.31 -7.92
CA GLU A 136 15.40 23.15 -7.62
C GLU A 136 15.97 21.88 -8.26
N PRO A 137 17.28 21.85 -8.58
CA PRO A 137 17.96 20.63 -8.96
C PRO A 137 17.78 19.55 -7.90
N GLY A 138 17.37 18.35 -8.30
CA GLY A 138 17.05 17.25 -7.38
C GLY A 138 15.56 17.03 -7.15
N PHE A 139 14.71 18.01 -7.48
CA PHE A 139 13.26 17.80 -7.50
C PHE A 139 12.86 16.69 -8.47
N GLY A 140 12.01 15.79 -7.98
CA GLY A 140 11.41 14.70 -8.75
C GLY A 140 9.98 14.41 -8.31
N ILE A 141 9.18 13.91 -9.25
CA ILE A 141 7.81 13.46 -8.96
C ILE A 141 7.81 11.95 -9.10
N VAL A 142 7.36 11.27 -8.06
CA VAL A 142 7.06 9.84 -8.09
C VAL A 142 5.57 9.70 -7.85
N ALA A 143 4.87 9.01 -8.73
CA ALA A 143 3.44 8.73 -8.56
C ALA A 143 3.22 7.23 -8.43
N ALA A 144 2.16 6.83 -7.74
CA ALA A 144 1.74 5.44 -7.63
C ALA A 144 0.29 5.27 -8.07
N MET A 145 0.00 4.17 -8.74
CA MET A 145 -1.36 3.81 -9.13
C MET A 145 -1.57 2.31 -9.15
N ASN A 146 -2.82 1.91 -8.94
CA ASN A 146 -3.27 0.53 -9.11
C ASN A 146 -3.97 0.41 -10.48
N PRO A 147 -3.43 -0.39 -11.42
CA PRO A 147 -4.03 -0.52 -12.76
C PRO A 147 -5.41 -1.20 -12.74
N TYR A 148 -5.74 -1.92 -11.66
CA TYR A 148 -7.00 -2.67 -11.52
C TYR A 148 -8.15 -1.86 -10.91
N ASP A 149 -7.90 -0.61 -10.50
CA ASP A 149 -8.89 0.25 -9.85
C ASP A 149 -9.83 0.95 -10.84
N ALA A 150 -9.98 0.40 -12.05
CA ALA A 150 -10.67 1.01 -13.19
C ALA A 150 -12.20 1.16 -13.03
N VAL A 151 -12.78 0.71 -11.91
CA VAL A 151 -14.22 0.91 -11.65
C VAL A 151 -14.41 2.31 -11.05
N GLY A 152 -14.60 3.30 -11.92
CA GLY A 152 -14.95 4.67 -11.53
C GLY A 152 -13.78 5.67 -11.49
N THR A 153 -12.55 5.26 -11.82
CA THR A 153 -11.40 6.19 -11.93
C THR A 153 -11.12 6.56 -13.38
N ALA A 154 -10.76 7.83 -13.63
CA ALA A 154 -10.38 8.29 -14.96
C ALA A 154 -9.17 7.50 -15.49
N ARG A 155 -9.19 7.13 -16.77
CA ARG A 155 -7.99 6.54 -17.39
C ARG A 155 -6.85 7.55 -17.30
N VAL A 156 -5.69 7.11 -16.82
CA VAL A 156 -4.49 7.96 -16.80
C VAL A 156 -4.16 8.37 -18.24
N SER A 157 -4.10 9.68 -18.49
CA SER A 157 -3.85 10.24 -19.81
C SER A 157 -2.51 9.80 -20.37
N SER A 158 -2.42 9.58 -21.68
CA SER A 158 -1.16 9.29 -22.37
C SER A 158 -0.10 10.38 -22.14
N ALA A 159 -0.53 11.61 -21.85
CA ALA A 159 0.36 12.73 -21.52
C ALA A 159 1.23 12.49 -20.27
N VAL A 160 0.73 11.69 -19.31
CA VAL A 160 1.48 11.29 -18.11
C VAL A 160 2.61 10.35 -18.51
N TYR A 161 2.29 9.32 -19.31
CA TYR A 161 3.29 8.33 -19.75
C TYR A 161 4.35 8.94 -20.65
N ASP A 162 4.01 9.96 -21.43
CA ASP A 162 4.95 10.71 -22.26
C ASP A 162 5.99 11.50 -21.44
N ARG A 163 5.66 11.85 -20.19
CA ARG A 163 6.51 12.66 -19.29
C ARG A 163 7.12 11.88 -18.13
N THR A 164 6.86 10.57 -18.05
CA THR A 164 7.28 9.74 -16.92
C THR A 164 7.89 8.42 -17.38
N CYS A 165 8.85 7.93 -16.62
CA CYS A 165 9.27 6.53 -16.72
C CYS A 165 8.29 5.65 -15.94
N ARG A 166 7.98 4.46 -16.48
CA ARG A 166 7.07 3.50 -15.86
C ARG A 166 7.85 2.36 -15.23
N ILE A 167 7.61 2.10 -13.94
CA ILE A 167 8.13 0.92 -13.23
C ILE A 167 6.94 0.09 -12.77
N VAL A 168 6.86 -1.15 -13.26
CA VAL A 168 5.83 -2.11 -12.86
C VAL A 168 6.31 -2.90 -11.65
N MET A 169 5.46 -3.00 -10.63
CA MET A 169 5.69 -3.68 -9.37
C MET A 169 4.61 -4.74 -9.13
N GLY A 170 4.96 -6.02 -9.31
CA GLY A 170 4.12 -7.15 -8.95
C GLY A 170 4.24 -7.52 -7.46
N TYR A 171 3.45 -8.49 -6.99
CA TYR A 171 3.69 -9.11 -5.69
C TYR A 171 5.06 -9.79 -5.63
N GLN A 172 5.67 -9.84 -4.44
CA GLN A 172 6.94 -10.56 -4.24
C GLN A 172 6.76 -12.08 -4.30
N SER A 173 7.86 -12.82 -4.21
CA SER A 173 7.83 -14.27 -4.03
C SER A 173 7.13 -14.67 -2.71
N ALA A 174 6.74 -15.94 -2.59
CA ALA A 174 6.12 -16.43 -1.37
C ALA A 174 7.09 -16.33 -0.17
N GLU A 175 8.37 -16.59 -0.38
CA GLU A 175 9.44 -16.48 0.62
C GLU A 175 9.58 -15.04 1.11
N SER A 176 9.51 -14.08 0.19
CA SER A 176 9.55 -12.66 0.52
C SER A 176 8.30 -12.19 1.28
N GLU A 177 7.11 -12.68 0.92
CA GLU A 177 5.88 -12.41 1.70
C GLU A 177 5.92 -13.02 3.10
N GLN A 178 6.49 -14.22 3.25
CA GLN A 178 6.73 -14.84 4.56
C GLN A 178 7.71 -14.01 5.39
N ALA A 179 8.81 -13.54 4.79
CA ALA A 179 9.77 -12.68 5.48
C ALA A 179 9.15 -11.35 5.94
N ILE A 180 8.25 -10.77 5.14
CA ILE A 180 7.46 -9.59 5.55
C ILE A 180 6.57 -9.93 6.74
N LEU A 181 5.91 -11.10 6.72
CA LEU A 181 5.03 -11.54 7.79
C LEU A 181 5.79 -11.76 9.09
N THR A 182 6.93 -12.47 9.06
CA THR A 182 7.76 -12.74 10.24
C THR A 182 8.23 -11.45 10.93
N GLN A 183 8.39 -10.36 10.19
CA GLN A 183 8.79 -9.06 10.76
C GLN A 183 7.62 -8.29 11.38
N GLN A 184 6.37 -8.60 11.02
CA GLN A 184 5.19 -7.80 11.37
C GLN A 184 4.17 -8.54 12.23
N ALA A 185 4.19 -9.88 12.25
CA ALA A 185 3.20 -10.70 12.91
C ALA A 185 3.75 -11.38 14.17
N PRO A 186 2.91 -11.56 15.21
CA PRO A 186 3.30 -12.12 16.50
C PRO A 186 3.30 -13.66 16.56
N ILE A 187 2.95 -14.35 15.46
CA ILE A 187 2.88 -15.82 15.44
C ILE A 187 4.24 -16.41 15.05
N ASP A 188 4.92 -17.01 16.02
CA ASP A 188 6.21 -17.68 15.83
C ASP A 188 6.03 -19.13 15.35
N SER A 189 5.55 -19.29 14.11
CA SER A 189 5.45 -20.59 13.44
C SER A 189 5.71 -20.45 11.93
N PRO A 190 6.87 -20.92 11.44
CA PRO A 190 7.20 -20.87 10.01
C PRO A 190 6.22 -21.64 9.14
N GLU A 191 5.73 -22.79 9.62
CA GLU A 191 4.74 -23.59 8.89
C GLU A 191 3.40 -22.85 8.76
N TRP A 192 2.93 -22.26 9.85
CA TRP A 192 1.71 -21.45 9.83
C TRP A 192 1.87 -20.24 8.93
N ALA A 193 3.01 -19.54 8.98
CA ALA A 193 3.31 -18.40 8.12
C ALA A 193 3.30 -18.79 6.63
N ALA A 194 3.89 -19.94 6.29
CA ALA A 194 3.85 -20.46 4.93
C ALA A 194 2.42 -20.76 4.46
N LYS A 195 1.59 -21.38 5.30
CA LYS A 195 0.17 -21.64 5.02
C LYS A 195 -0.64 -20.34 4.89
N ALA A 196 -0.44 -19.37 5.77
CA ALA A 196 -1.11 -18.07 5.70
C ALA A 196 -0.78 -17.30 4.42
N VAL A 197 0.49 -17.32 4.00
CA VAL A 197 0.92 -16.74 2.71
C VAL A 197 0.32 -17.51 1.54
N ALA A 198 0.33 -18.85 1.57
CA ALA A 198 -0.25 -19.68 0.52
C ALA A 198 -1.76 -19.42 0.34
N LEU A 199 -2.52 -19.36 1.43
CA LEU A 199 -3.95 -19.02 1.44
C LEU A 199 -4.21 -17.68 0.74
N VAL A 200 -3.51 -16.62 1.16
CA VAL A 200 -3.72 -15.28 0.60
C VAL A 200 -3.29 -15.21 -0.86
N ARG A 201 -2.21 -15.88 -1.23
CA ARG A 201 -1.77 -15.95 -2.64
C ARG A 201 -2.76 -16.71 -3.51
N ALA A 202 -3.36 -17.79 -3.01
CA ALA A 202 -4.38 -18.54 -3.73
C ALA A 202 -5.60 -17.66 -4.08
N THR A 203 -5.94 -16.67 -3.25
CA THR A 203 -7.01 -15.71 -3.60
C THR A 203 -6.73 -14.89 -4.87
N ARG A 204 -5.45 -14.74 -5.26
CA ARG A 204 -5.03 -13.97 -6.45
C ARG A 204 -5.07 -14.78 -7.74
N GLU A 205 -5.11 -16.10 -7.61
CA GLU A 205 -5.10 -17.07 -8.72
C GLU A 205 -6.45 -17.79 -8.85
N HIS A 206 -7.37 -17.60 -7.89
CA HIS A 206 -8.66 -18.27 -7.87
C HIS A 206 -9.56 -17.81 -9.04
N PRO A 207 -10.13 -18.74 -9.83
CA PRO A 207 -10.88 -18.40 -11.04
C PRO A 207 -12.18 -17.63 -10.76
N GLU A 208 -12.79 -17.82 -9.58
CA GLU A 208 -14.00 -17.09 -9.19
C GLU A 208 -13.71 -15.72 -8.54
N LEU A 209 -12.44 -15.36 -8.33
CA LEU A 209 -12.06 -14.07 -7.75
C LEU A 209 -11.47 -13.15 -8.81
N ARG A 210 -12.20 -12.08 -9.12
CA ARG A 210 -11.73 -11.00 -10.00
C ARG A 210 -10.61 -10.19 -9.36
N VAL A 211 -10.60 -10.07 -8.03
CA VAL A 211 -9.54 -9.41 -7.27
C VAL A 211 -9.19 -10.26 -6.05
N GLY A 212 -7.92 -10.63 -5.93
CA GLY A 212 -7.37 -11.31 -4.76
C GLY A 212 -6.81 -10.34 -3.71
N SER A 213 -6.61 -10.85 -2.50
CA SER A 213 -6.11 -10.09 -1.37
C SER A 213 -4.60 -9.83 -1.48
N SER A 214 -4.17 -8.65 -1.03
CA SER A 214 -2.75 -8.24 -1.03
C SER A 214 -1.98 -8.81 0.17
N VAL A 215 -0.67 -8.51 0.28
CA VAL A 215 0.16 -8.85 1.45
C VAL A 215 -0.45 -8.34 2.76
N ARG A 216 -1.22 -7.24 2.72
CA ARG A 216 -1.96 -6.73 3.89
C ARG A 216 -2.93 -7.76 4.45
N GLY A 217 -3.59 -8.55 3.59
CA GLY A 217 -4.48 -9.61 4.03
C GLY A 217 -3.78 -10.67 4.87
N THR A 218 -2.53 -11.00 4.53
CA THR A 218 -1.72 -11.96 5.32
C THR A 218 -1.33 -11.38 6.67
N ILE A 219 -0.92 -10.11 6.71
CA ILE A 219 -0.57 -9.41 7.96
C ILE A 219 -1.78 -9.34 8.89
N ASP A 220 -2.94 -8.94 8.37
CA ASP A 220 -4.17 -8.83 9.14
C ASP A 220 -4.68 -10.21 9.60
N LEU A 221 -4.58 -11.24 8.76
CA LEU A 221 -4.88 -12.62 9.13
C LEU A 221 -4.03 -13.06 10.34
N ALA A 222 -2.74 -12.78 10.34
CA ALA A 222 -1.86 -13.17 11.44
C ALA A 222 -2.13 -12.39 12.73
N GLY A 223 -2.34 -11.08 12.63
CA GLY A 223 -2.74 -10.26 13.78
C GLY A 223 -4.06 -10.72 14.39
N LEU A 224 -5.08 -10.93 13.56
CA LEU A 224 -6.40 -11.38 14.01
C LEU A 224 -6.36 -12.80 14.60
N THR A 225 -5.61 -13.71 13.99
CA THR A 225 -5.45 -15.08 14.50
C THR A 225 -4.83 -15.06 15.90
N HIS A 226 -3.79 -14.22 16.11
CA HIS A 226 -3.15 -14.07 17.40
C HIS A 226 -4.10 -13.52 18.46
N GLU A 227 -4.78 -12.41 18.18
CA GLU A 227 -5.71 -11.80 19.15
C GLU A 227 -6.91 -12.71 19.46
N LEU A 228 -7.49 -13.37 18.44
CA LEU A 228 -8.58 -14.32 18.65
C LEU A 228 -8.15 -15.53 19.48
N ALA A 229 -6.91 -16.00 19.32
CA ALA A 229 -6.35 -17.09 20.11
C ALA A 229 -6.26 -16.71 21.59
N LEU A 230 -5.82 -15.49 21.89
CA LEU A 230 -5.77 -14.95 23.26
C LEU A 230 -7.17 -14.84 23.87
N VAL A 231 -8.13 -14.28 23.13
CA VAL A 231 -9.53 -14.14 23.58
C VAL A 231 -10.17 -15.49 23.90
N ARG A 232 -9.82 -16.53 23.13
CA ARG A 232 -10.39 -17.89 23.26
C ARG A 232 -9.61 -18.79 24.22
N GLY A 233 -8.41 -18.39 24.65
CA GLY A 233 -7.53 -19.23 25.46
C GLY A 233 -7.05 -20.49 24.74
N VAL A 234 -6.87 -20.42 23.41
CA VAL A 234 -6.40 -21.54 22.57
C VAL A 234 -5.09 -21.17 21.86
N PRO A 235 -4.33 -22.14 21.33
CA PRO A 235 -3.15 -21.83 20.52
C PRO A 235 -3.52 -21.05 19.23
N PRO A 236 -2.63 -20.18 18.72
CA PRO A 236 -2.85 -19.47 17.44
C PRO A 236 -2.91 -20.41 16.22
N THR A 237 -2.52 -21.67 16.38
CA THR A 237 -2.66 -22.72 15.36
C THR A 237 -4.02 -23.42 15.39
N HIS A 238 -4.92 -23.06 16.32
CA HIS A 238 -6.24 -23.65 16.43
C HIS A 238 -7.08 -23.40 15.16
N TRP A 239 -7.61 -24.47 14.56
CA TRP A 239 -8.18 -24.46 13.22
C TRP A 239 -9.32 -23.44 13.04
N ARG A 240 -10.33 -23.46 13.94
CA ARG A 240 -11.45 -22.49 13.86
C ARG A 240 -11.02 -21.04 14.10
N THR A 241 -9.97 -20.85 14.90
CA THR A 241 -9.44 -19.50 15.18
C THR A 241 -8.84 -18.91 13.91
N GLY A 242 -8.08 -19.70 13.15
CA GLY A 242 -7.56 -19.27 11.87
C GLY A 242 -8.64 -19.06 10.80
N LEU A 243 -9.69 -19.90 10.77
CA LEU A 243 -10.79 -19.73 9.81
C LEU A 243 -11.58 -18.45 10.08
N ASP A 244 -11.96 -18.18 11.33
CA ASP A 244 -12.66 -16.95 11.69
C ASP A 244 -11.81 -15.71 11.40
N ALA A 245 -10.50 -15.79 11.69
CA ALA A 245 -9.56 -14.74 11.31
C ALA A 245 -9.49 -14.55 9.79
N ALA A 246 -9.53 -15.63 9.00
CA ALA A 246 -9.52 -15.58 7.54
C ALA A 246 -10.78 -14.93 6.97
N PHE A 247 -11.97 -15.22 7.52
CA PHE A 247 -13.20 -14.53 7.10
C PHE A 247 -13.08 -13.02 7.33
N VAL A 248 -12.71 -12.60 8.54
CA VAL A 248 -12.58 -11.18 8.88
C VAL A 248 -11.46 -10.50 8.07
N ALA A 249 -10.34 -11.19 7.84
CA ALA A 249 -9.20 -10.64 7.13
C ALA A 249 -9.37 -10.60 5.61
N LEU A 250 -10.14 -11.51 5.01
CA LEU A 250 -10.08 -11.72 3.56
C LEU A 250 -11.38 -11.39 2.84
N SER A 251 -12.56 -11.59 3.43
CA SER A 251 -13.81 -11.51 2.67
C SER A 251 -14.08 -10.13 2.07
N GLY A 252 -13.75 -9.05 2.80
CA GLY A 252 -13.82 -7.68 2.29
C GLY A 252 -12.67 -7.25 1.37
N ARG A 253 -11.62 -8.08 1.21
CA ARG A 253 -10.43 -7.80 0.40
C ARG A 253 -10.38 -8.58 -0.91
N VAL A 254 -11.29 -9.55 -1.09
CA VAL A 254 -11.48 -10.25 -2.35
C VAL A 254 -12.73 -9.71 -3.06
N LYS A 255 -12.72 -9.74 -4.40
CA LYS A 255 -13.92 -9.45 -5.19
C LYS A 255 -14.27 -10.68 -5.99
N VAL A 256 -15.38 -11.30 -5.64
CA VAL A 256 -15.96 -12.41 -6.40
C VAL A 256 -16.40 -11.88 -7.78
N ASP A 257 -16.22 -12.71 -8.81
CA ASP A 257 -16.70 -12.43 -10.14
C ASP A 257 -18.23 -12.39 -10.18
N GLU A 258 -18.81 -11.48 -10.97
CA GLU A 258 -20.27 -11.31 -11.06
C GLU A 258 -20.99 -12.56 -11.61
N SER A 259 -20.26 -13.47 -12.27
CA SER A 259 -20.78 -14.74 -12.77
C SER A 259 -20.83 -15.86 -11.74
N SER A 260 -20.17 -15.71 -10.59
CA SER A 260 -20.17 -16.73 -9.53
C SER A 260 -21.42 -16.61 -8.65
N SER A 261 -21.95 -17.76 -8.22
CA SER A 261 -23.05 -17.83 -7.25
C SER A 261 -22.57 -17.89 -5.80
N ARG A 262 -21.26 -17.89 -5.57
CA ARG A 262 -20.66 -18.04 -4.24
C ARG A 262 -20.36 -16.69 -3.60
N THR A 263 -20.39 -16.68 -2.29
CA THR A 263 -19.95 -15.57 -1.45
C THR A 263 -18.43 -15.54 -1.33
N ALA A 264 -17.88 -14.40 -0.91
CA ALA A 264 -16.46 -14.28 -0.63
C ALA A 264 -16.04 -15.25 0.50
N GLU A 265 -16.88 -15.41 1.51
CA GLU A 265 -16.69 -16.33 2.62
C GLU A 265 -16.63 -17.79 2.15
N GLU A 266 -17.54 -18.25 1.28
CA GLU A 266 -17.51 -19.63 0.76
C GLU A 266 -16.24 -19.93 -0.04
N VAL A 267 -15.70 -18.96 -0.78
CA VAL A 267 -14.42 -19.11 -1.49
C VAL A 267 -13.25 -19.09 -0.51
N VAL A 268 -13.27 -18.21 0.49
CA VAL A 268 -12.23 -18.13 1.53
C VAL A 268 -12.18 -19.43 2.34
N GLU A 269 -13.32 -20.02 2.69
CA GLU A 269 -13.40 -21.29 3.40
C GLU A 269 -12.79 -22.44 2.59
N GLU A 270 -13.14 -22.56 1.30
CA GLU A 270 -12.54 -23.55 0.41
C GLU A 270 -11.01 -23.41 0.39
N LEU A 271 -10.51 -22.20 0.17
CA LEU A 271 -9.07 -21.94 0.13
C LEU A 271 -8.40 -22.24 1.48
N TYR A 272 -9.09 -21.94 2.58
CA TYR A 272 -8.61 -22.24 3.93
C TYR A 272 -8.50 -23.74 4.14
N VAL A 273 -9.54 -24.51 3.81
CA VAL A 273 -9.55 -25.98 3.90
C VAL A 273 -8.47 -26.59 3.00
N ALA A 274 -8.30 -26.08 1.78
CA ALA A 274 -7.27 -26.54 0.85
C ALA A 274 -5.84 -26.32 1.39
N THR A 275 -5.64 -25.29 2.23
CA THR A 275 -4.31 -24.89 2.72
C THR A 275 -3.99 -25.42 4.12
N PHE A 276 -4.98 -25.42 5.02
CA PHE A 276 -4.86 -25.81 6.43
C PHE A 276 -5.39 -27.22 6.72
N GLY A 277 -6.02 -27.87 5.74
CA GLY A 277 -6.70 -29.15 5.91
C GLY A 277 -8.15 -29.00 6.38
N ALA A 278 -8.89 -30.11 6.36
CA ALA A 278 -10.24 -30.18 6.92
C ALA A 278 -10.22 -29.91 8.43
N GLU A 279 -11.35 -29.47 8.96
CA GLU A 279 -11.51 -29.31 10.40
C GLU A 279 -11.20 -30.64 11.12
N PRO A 280 -10.29 -30.64 12.12
CA PRO A 280 -10.03 -31.83 12.91
C PRO A 280 -11.33 -32.32 13.56
N SER A 281 -11.63 -33.61 13.42
CA SER A 281 -12.77 -34.20 14.12
C SER A 281 -12.52 -34.16 15.63
N SER A 282 -13.58 -34.06 16.43
CA SER A 282 -13.49 -34.09 17.90
C SER A 282 -12.83 -35.37 18.46
N ASP A 283 -12.71 -36.41 17.63
CA ASP A 283 -12.16 -37.71 18.01
C ASP A 283 -10.62 -37.79 17.91
N GLU A 284 -9.95 -36.75 17.35
CA GLU A 284 -8.49 -36.68 17.21
C GLU A 284 -7.81 -35.75 18.24
N ALA A 285 -8.54 -35.30 19.26
CA ALA A 285 -7.90 -34.59 20.38
C ALA A 285 -6.88 -35.52 21.06
N PRO A 286 -5.64 -35.07 21.32
CA PRO A 286 -4.69 -35.86 22.10
C PRO A 286 -5.35 -36.18 23.45
N PRO A 287 -5.20 -37.41 23.97
CA PRO A 287 -5.88 -37.82 25.18
C PRO A 287 -5.54 -36.80 26.27
N SER A 288 -6.57 -36.21 26.87
CA SER A 288 -6.41 -35.45 28.09
C SER A 288 -5.65 -36.36 29.06
N GLU A 289 -4.49 -35.94 29.53
CA GLU A 289 -3.84 -36.57 30.67
C GLU A 289 -4.81 -36.41 31.86
N GLY A 290 -5.67 -37.43 32.01
CA GLY A 290 -6.58 -37.57 33.12
C GLY A 290 -5.76 -37.81 34.37
N GLY A 291 -5.36 -36.74 35.02
CA GLY A 291 -4.99 -36.78 36.43
C GLY A 291 -6.25 -36.86 37.26
N ASP A 292 -6.69 -38.08 37.56
CA ASP A 292 -7.58 -38.32 38.71
C ASP A 292 -6.81 -39.07 39.82
N PRO A 293 -7.19 -38.84 41.09
CA PRO A 293 -6.26 -38.74 42.21
C PRO A 293 -6.03 -40.09 42.89
N PRO A 294 -4.96 -40.25 43.70
CA PRO A 294 -4.89 -41.39 44.60
C PRO A 294 -5.82 -41.14 45.79
N GLY A 295 -6.94 -41.86 45.79
CA GLY A 295 -7.74 -42.13 46.97
C GLY A 295 -7.25 -43.38 47.72
N GLU A 296 -7.64 -43.44 49.00
CA GLU A 296 -7.45 -44.50 50.00
C GLU A 296 -6.05 -44.55 50.65
N ALA A 297 -5.87 -44.58 51.98
CA ALA A 297 -6.73 -45.00 53.09
C ALA A 297 -6.42 -44.20 54.37
#